data_AF-A0A1C5G7M6-F1
#
_entry.id   AF-A0A1C5G7M6-F1
#
_cell.length_a   1.000
_cell.length_b   1.000
_cell.length_c   1.000
_cell.angle_alpha   90.00
_cell.angle_beta   90.00
_cell.angle_gamma   90.00
#
_symmetry.space_group_name_H-M   'P 1'
#
loop_
_entity.id
_entity.type
_entity.pdbx_description
1 polymer ?
#
loop_
_entity_poly.entity_id
_entity_poly.type
_entity_poly.pdbx_seq_one_letter_code
_entity_poly.pdbx_strand_id
1 'polypeptide(L)'
;MGLIAGGLLSGSVLWLLSGLSAPLPVPWRYAGIVAVALLGLLREVGLVPLRLPQNARQVPQDVLQRSLRRGALQFGFEMGTGVRTYVSASAPYVLAVAVLLGGQRLHVAMLAGIGFGVGRAMTPLARRAAGTGDRWDADLRVRIRTITVTAGAVLVAAVGLLAVRQF
;
A
#
# COMPACT_ATOMS: atom_id res chain seq x y z
N MET A 1 -0.62 -12.24 10.87
CA MET A 1 -1.97 -12.02 11.42
C MET A 1 -2.25 -10.56 11.72
N GLY A 2 -1.50 -9.88 12.59
CA GLY A 2 -1.70 -8.43 12.85
C GLY A 2 -1.75 -7.58 11.55
N LEU A 3 -0.74 -7.70 10.68
CA LEU A 3 -0.68 -6.98 9.40
C LEU A 3 -1.91 -7.16 8.52
N ILE A 4 -2.43 -8.38 8.45
CA ILE A 4 -3.60 -8.73 7.64
C ILE A 4 -4.87 -8.11 8.25
N ALA A 5 -5.02 -8.21 9.57
CA ALA A 5 -6.16 -7.60 10.28
C ALA A 5 -6.15 -6.06 10.16
N GLY A 6 -4.98 -5.42 10.26
CA GLY A 6 -4.85 -3.98 10.05
C GLY A 6 -5.15 -3.58 8.61
N GLY A 7 -4.68 -4.36 7.63
CA GLY A 7 -4.98 -4.15 6.22
C GLY A 7 -6.47 -4.31 5.91
N LEU A 8 -7.11 -5.35 6.45
CA LEU A 8 -8.55 -5.57 6.35
C LEU A 8 -9.34 -4.38 6.89
N LEU A 9 -8.94 -3.84 8.05
CA LEU A 9 -9.56 -2.65 8.63
C LEU A 9 -9.41 -1.44 7.70
N SER A 10 -8.20 -1.18 7.20
CA SER A 10 -7.96 -0.06 6.26
C SER A 10 -8.79 -0.19 4.99
N GLY A 11 -8.88 -1.39 4.39
CA GLY A 11 -9.72 -1.63 3.23
C GLY A 11 -11.20 -1.37 3.51
N SER A 12 -11.69 -1.80 4.68
CA SER A 12 -13.08 -1.58 5.11
C SER A 12 -13.38 -0.10 5.36
N VAL A 13 -12.45 0.64 5.97
CA VAL A 13 -12.57 2.09 6.18
C VAL A 13 -12.56 2.84 4.85
N LEU A 14 -11.65 2.50 3.94
CA LEU A 14 -11.62 3.11 2.60
C LEU A 14 -12.91 2.82 1.81
N TRP A 15 -13.47 1.61 1.93
CA TRP A 15 -14.77 1.28 1.35
C TRP A 15 -15.88 2.13 1.94
N LEU A 16 -15.94 2.28 3.26
CA LEU A 16 -16.96 3.12 3.91
C LEU A 16 -16.86 4.57 3.42
N LEU A 17 -15.63 5.11 3.35
CA LEU A 17 -15.36 6.46 2.85
C LEU A 17 -15.61 6.59 1.34
N SER A 18 -15.58 5.49 0.57
CA SER A 18 -15.85 5.53 -0.87
C SER A 18 -17.26 6.04 -1.19
N GLY A 19 -18.21 5.92 -0.24
CA GLY A 19 -19.54 6.52 -0.36
C GLY A 19 -19.51 8.04 -0.57
N LEU A 20 -18.48 8.74 -0.06
CA LEU A 20 -18.30 10.18 -0.28
C LEU A 20 -18.00 10.52 -1.74
N SER A 21 -17.48 9.56 -2.52
CA SER A 21 -17.24 9.76 -3.94
C SER A 21 -18.48 9.49 -4.81
N ALA A 22 -19.59 9.02 -4.23
CA ALA A 22 -20.82 8.66 -4.97
C ALA A 22 -21.38 9.77 -5.88
N PRO A 23 -21.32 11.06 -5.52
CA PRO A 23 -21.78 12.14 -6.39
C PRO A 23 -20.90 12.39 -7.63
N LEU A 24 -19.68 11.85 -7.67
CA LEU A 24 -18.75 12.09 -8.77
C LEU A 24 -19.10 11.25 -10.00
N PRO A 25 -19.10 11.83 -11.21
CA PRO A 25 -19.24 11.09 -12.45
C PRO A 25 -18.19 9.97 -12.57
N VAL A 26 -18.59 8.82 -13.11
CA VAL A 26 -17.70 7.67 -13.33
C VAL A 26 -16.42 8.05 -14.09
N PRO A 27 -16.47 8.84 -15.19
CA PRO A 27 -15.26 9.29 -15.88
C PRO A 27 -14.27 10.02 -14.98
N TRP A 28 -14.77 10.86 -14.07
CA TRP A 28 -13.93 11.69 -13.21
C TRP A 28 -13.26 10.86 -12.12
N ARG A 29 -13.97 9.88 -11.58
CA ARG A 29 -13.40 8.90 -10.63
C ARG A 29 -12.22 8.17 -11.26
N TYR A 30 -12.41 7.56 -12.42
CA TYR A 30 -11.34 6.81 -13.11
C TYR A 30 -10.21 7.70 -13.61
N ALA A 31 -10.50 8.91 -14.10
CA ALA A 31 -9.48 9.89 -14.44
C ALA A 31 -8.61 10.24 -13.22
N GLY A 32 -9.22 10.44 -12.04
CA GLY A 32 -8.49 10.67 -10.79
C GLY A 32 -7.60 9.49 -10.39
N ILE A 33 -8.09 8.25 -10.52
CA ILE A 33 -7.30 7.04 -10.23
C ILE A 33 -6.07 6.96 -11.16
N VAL A 34 -6.27 7.14 -12.48
CA VAL A 34 -5.20 7.11 -13.48
C VAL A 34 -4.19 8.23 -13.22
N ALA A 35 -4.65 9.44 -12.93
CA ALA A 35 -3.78 10.58 -12.63
C ALA A 35 -2.88 10.30 -11.41
N VAL A 36 -3.44 9.76 -10.32
CA VAL A 36 -2.65 9.39 -9.13
C VAL A 36 -1.68 8.25 -9.44
N ALA A 37 -2.07 7.26 -10.25
CA ALA A 37 -1.17 6.19 -10.68
C ALA A 37 0.02 6.72 -11.49
N LEU A 38 -0.23 7.62 -12.45
CA LEU A 38 0.81 8.27 -13.26
C LEU A 38 1.75 9.11 -12.39
N LEU A 39 1.20 9.94 -11.49
CA LEU A 39 2.01 10.70 -10.52
C LEU A 39 2.85 9.78 -9.64
N GLY A 40 2.27 8.66 -9.21
CA GLY A 40 2.97 7.62 -8.47
C GLY A 40 4.17 7.07 -9.24
N LEU A 41 3.99 6.71 -10.51
CA LEU A 41 5.05 6.22 -11.39
C LEU A 41 6.12 7.29 -11.64
N LEU A 42 5.73 8.53 -11.95
CA LEU A 42 6.63 9.66 -12.15
C LEU A 42 7.52 9.91 -10.92
N ARG A 43 6.95 9.77 -9.72
CA ARG A 43 7.72 9.80 -8.47
C ARG A 43 8.72 8.65 -8.39
N GLU A 44 8.32 7.42 -8.67
CA GLU A 44 9.20 6.23 -8.58
C GLU A 44 10.37 6.28 -9.57
N VAL A 45 10.18 6.87 -10.76
CA VAL A 45 11.29 7.07 -11.72
C VAL A 45 12.21 8.24 -11.35
N GLY A 46 11.78 9.11 -10.42
CA GLY A 46 12.54 10.27 -9.92
C GLY A 46 12.26 11.58 -10.65
N LEU A 47 11.17 11.66 -11.44
CA LEU A 47 10.83 12.86 -12.20
C LEU A 47 10.06 13.91 -11.37
N VAL A 48 9.42 13.51 -10.27
CA VAL A 48 8.66 14.42 -9.40
C VAL A 48 9.07 14.22 -7.93
N PRO A 49 9.51 15.29 -7.22
CA PRO A 49 9.89 15.21 -5.81
C PRO A 49 8.63 15.28 -4.91
N LEU A 50 7.80 14.24 -4.96
CA LEU A 50 6.58 14.17 -4.15
C LEU A 50 6.85 13.51 -2.79
N ARG A 51 6.58 14.25 -1.71
CA ARG A 51 6.58 13.69 -0.35
C ARG A 51 5.26 12.97 -0.10
N LEU A 52 5.34 11.68 0.20
CA LEU A 52 4.15 10.89 0.52
C LEU A 52 3.64 11.23 1.92
N PRO A 53 2.32 11.20 2.16
CA PRO A 53 1.75 11.36 3.49
C PRO A 53 2.08 10.11 4.30
N GLN A 54 3.18 10.16 5.02
CA GLN A 54 3.70 9.06 5.83
C GLN A 54 4.08 9.56 7.22
N ASN A 55 3.85 8.74 8.25
CA ASN A 55 4.22 9.07 9.62
C ASN A 55 5.70 8.78 9.83
N ALA A 56 6.48 9.79 10.21
CA ALA A 56 7.93 9.72 10.26
C ALA A 56 8.50 9.00 11.51
N ARG A 57 7.65 8.38 12.33
CA ARG A 57 8.06 7.72 13.56
C ARG A 57 8.66 6.35 13.23
N GLN A 58 9.88 6.12 13.71
CA GLN A 58 10.44 4.78 13.75
C GLN A 58 9.71 3.96 14.83
N VAL A 59 9.66 2.65 14.62
CA VAL A 59 8.96 1.70 15.49
C VAL A 59 9.51 1.80 16.91
N PRO A 60 8.70 2.15 17.93
CA PRO A 60 9.16 2.14 19.31
C PRO A 60 9.54 0.69 19.69
N GLN A 61 10.80 0.47 20.08
CA GLN A 61 11.31 -0.84 20.50
C GLN A 61 10.65 -1.31 21.81
N ASP A 62 9.99 -0.42 22.53
CA ASP A 62 9.40 -0.62 23.85
C ASP A 62 8.16 -1.54 23.80
N VAL A 63 7.49 -1.66 22.65
CA VAL A 63 6.27 -2.48 22.48
C VAL A 63 6.58 -3.98 22.58
N LEU A 64 7.83 -4.39 22.35
CA LEU A 64 8.26 -5.79 22.44
C LEU A 64 8.60 -6.24 23.86
N GLN A 65 8.69 -5.33 24.84
CA GLN A 65 9.32 -5.62 26.13
C GLN A 65 8.39 -6.22 27.20
N ARG A 66 7.07 -6.02 27.12
CA ARG A 66 6.12 -6.52 28.15
C ARG A 66 5.46 -7.87 27.82
N SER A 67 5.13 -8.11 26.54
CA SER A 67 4.65 -9.42 26.09
C SER A 67 4.90 -9.60 24.59
N LEU A 68 5.84 -10.48 24.24
CA LEU A 68 6.33 -10.64 22.87
C LEU A 68 5.20 -10.95 21.87
N ARG A 69 4.26 -11.82 22.24
CA ARG A 69 3.14 -12.24 21.37
C ARG A 69 2.12 -11.13 21.15
N ARG A 70 1.62 -10.48 22.22
CA ARG A 70 0.61 -9.42 22.09
C ARG A 70 1.22 -8.15 21.48
N GLY A 71 2.44 -7.81 21.89
CA GLY A 71 3.20 -6.69 21.31
C GLY A 71 3.44 -6.86 19.81
N ALA A 72 3.86 -8.05 19.37
CA ALA A 72 4.04 -8.33 17.93
C ALA A 72 2.72 -8.31 17.14
N LEU A 73 1.62 -8.80 17.72
CA LEU A 73 0.29 -8.74 17.09
C LEU A 73 -0.21 -7.30 16.95
N GLN A 74 -0.14 -6.50 18.03
CA GLN A 74 -0.53 -5.10 18.02
C GLN A 74 0.33 -4.30 17.04
N PHE A 75 1.65 -4.47 17.12
CA PHE A 75 2.57 -3.80 16.22
C PHE A 75 2.29 -4.16 14.75
N GLY A 76 2.09 -5.46 14.48
CA GLY A 76 1.69 -5.92 13.15
C GLY A 76 0.38 -5.28 12.69
N PHE A 77 -0.62 -5.16 13.57
CA PHE A 77 -1.89 -4.50 13.26
C PHE A 77 -1.71 -3.03 12.91
N GLU A 78 -0.97 -2.27 13.73
CA GLU A 78 -0.68 -0.86 13.47
C GLU A 78 0.16 -0.63 12.21
N MET A 79 1.05 -1.57 11.87
CA MET A 79 1.72 -1.58 10.57
C MET A 79 0.74 -1.89 9.45
N GLY A 80 -0.20 -2.81 9.67
CA GLY A 80 -1.20 -3.22 8.68
C GLY A 80 -2.12 -2.08 8.29
N THR A 81 -2.36 -1.10 9.17
CA THR A 81 -3.19 0.06 8.84
C THR A 81 -2.48 1.10 7.97
N GLY A 82 -1.14 1.12 7.98
CA GLY A 82 -0.32 2.10 7.24
C GLY A 82 -0.22 3.48 7.92
N VAL A 83 -0.82 3.68 9.09
CA VAL A 83 -0.93 5.02 9.73
C VAL A 83 0.28 5.37 10.61
N ARG A 84 0.99 4.37 11.15
CA ARG A 84 2.08 4.59 12.12
C ARG A 84 3.48 4.38 11.57
N THR A 85 3.62 3.74 10.41
CA THR A 85 4.92 3.35 9.86
C THR A 85 5.07 3.83 8.43
N TYR A 86 6.32 4.02 8.03
CA TYR A 86 6.68 4.41 6.68
C TYR A 86 6.10 3.47 5.63
N VAL A 87 5.50 4.08 4.61
CA VAL A 87 5.08 3.43 3.36
C VAL A 87 5.75 4.21 2.23
N SER A 88 6.95 3.79 1.84
CA SER A 88 7.81 4.56 0.95
C SER A 88 7.46 4.42 -0.54
N ALA A 89 6.78 3.33 -0.90
CA ALA A 89 6.31 3.06 -2.25
C ALA A 89 5.01 3.84 -2.53
N SER A 90 4.86 4.35 -3.75
CA SER A 90 3.63 5.01 -4.22
C SER A 90 2.45 4.03 -4.36
N ALA A 91 2.73 2.75 -4.65
CA ALA A 91 1.73 1.74 -5.00
C ALA A 91 0.56 1.60 -4.00
N PRO A 92 0.79 1.52 -2.67
CA PRO A 92 -0.29 1.48 -1.68
C PRO A 92 -1.20 2.72 -1.69
N TYR A 93 -0.67 3.90 -2.01
CA TYR A 93 -1.46 5.13 -2.11
C TYR A 93 -2.33 5.13 -3.36
N VAL A 94 -1.79 4.65 -4.49
CA VAL A 94 -2.56 4.44 -5.73
C VAL A 94 -3.70 3.45 -5.48
N LEU A 95 -3.42 2.33 -4.79
CA LEU A 95 -4.43 1.35 -4.41
C LEU A 95 -5.50 1.95 -3.49
N ALA A 96 -5.11 2.77 -2.50
CA ALA A 96 -6.05 3.42 -1.60
C ALA A 96 -7.01 4.36 -2.35
N VAL A 97 -6.49 5.16 -3.29
CA VAL A 97 -7.29 6.03 -4.15
C VAL A 97 -8.20 5.20 -5.07
N ALA A 98 -7.71 4.10 -5.64
CA ALA A 98 -8.52 3.21 -6.47
C ALA A 98 -9.71 2.61 -5.70
N VAL A 99 -9.50 2.20 -4.44
CA VAL A 99 -10.59 1.72 -3.57
C VAL A 99 -11.56 2.86 -3.22
N LEU A 100 -11.04 4.04 -2.89
CA LEU A 100 -11.85 5.18 -2.47
C LEU A 100 -12.73 5.73 -3.60
N LEU A 101 -12.21 5.81 -4.83
CA LEU A 101 -12.92 6.41 -5.97
C LEU A 101 -13.65 5.37 -6.82
N GLY A 102 -13.21 4.11 -6.81
CA GLY A 102 -13.70 3.07 -7.72
C GLY A 102 -15.11 2.54 -7.43
N GLY A 103 -15.73 2.88 -6.28
CA GLY A 103 -17.07 2.43 -5.93
C GLY A 103 -17.21 0.90 -5.83
N GLN A 104 -16.17 0.22 -5.36
CA GLN A 104 -16.07 -1.24 -5.37
C GLN A 104 -16.98 -1.90 -4.32
N ARG A 105 -17.26 -3.19 -4.50
CA ARG A 105 -17.95 -4.00 -3.47
C ARG A 105 -17.06 -4.18 -2.24
N LEU A 106 -17.66 -4.32 -1.06
CA LEU A 106 -16.93 -4.45 0.22
C LEU A 106 -15.84 -5.52 0.19
N HIS A 107 -16.13 -6.71 -0.33
CA HIS A 107 -15.15 -7.80 -0.38
C HIS A 107 -13.93 -7.46 -1.25
N VAL A 108 -14.09 -6.67 -2.32
CA VAL A 108 -12.96 -6.23 -3.16
C VAL A 108 -12.06 -5.29 -2.38
N ALA A 109 -12.63 -4.35 -1.63
CA ALA A 109 -11.87 -3.44 -0.78
C ALA A 109 -11.18 -4.16 0.38
N MET A 110 -11.84 -5.17 0.97
CA MET A 110 -11.24 -6.05 1.97
C MET A 110 -10.05 -6.83 1.39
N LEU A 111 -10.19 -7.40 0.19
CA LEU A 111 -9.09 -8.11 -0.48
C LEU A 111 -7.92 -7.17 -0.82
N ALA A 112 -8.19 -5.94 -1.24
CA ALA A 112 -7.15 -4.92 -1.45
C ALA A 112 -6.40 -4.62 -0.13
N GLY A 113 -7.14 -4.46 0.97
CA GLY A 113 -6.58 -4.27 2.31
C GLY A 113 -5.74 -5.46 2.79
N ILE A 114 -6.25 -6.68 2.63
CA ILE A 114 -5.51 -7.92 2.92
C ILE A 114 -4.24 -7.99 2.08
N GLY A 115 -4.33 -7.72 0.77
CA GLY A 115 -3.20 -7.71 -0.15
C GLY A 115 -2.12 -6.71 0.28
N PHE A 116 -2.51 -5.52 0.74
CA PHE A 116 -1.57 -4.56 1.33
C PHE A 116 -0.89 -5.13 2.58
N GLY A 117 -1.64 -5.70 3.51
CA GLY A 117 -1.09 -6.33 4.72
C GLY A 117 -0.14 -7.50 4.40
N VAL A 118 -0.50 -8.34 3.43
CA VAL A 118 0.33 -9.46 2.94
C VAL A 118 1.61 -8.93 2.29
N GLY A 119 1.51 -7.96 1.38
CA GLY A 119 2.67 -7.36 0.71
C GLY A 119 3.68 -6.78 1.72
N ARG A 120 3.21 -6.15 2.79
CA ARG A 120 4.07 -5.69 3.88
C ARG A 120 4.69 -6.82 4.70
N ALA A 121 4.03 -7.96 4.82
CA ALA A 121 4.57 -9.15 5.49
C ALA A 121 5.61 -9.88 4.64
N MET A 122 5.51 -9.81 3.31
CA MET A 122 6.41 -10.53 2.39
C MET A 122 7.87 -10.12 2.56
N THR A 123 8.16 -8.84 2.72
CA THR A 123 9.53 -8.32 2.87
C THR A 123 10.28 -8.95 4.06
N PRO A 124 9.80 -8.87 5.32
CA PRO A 124 10.49 -9.52 6.44
C PRO A 124 10.46 -11.06 6.37
N LEU A 125 9.43 -11.67 5.77
CA LEU A 125 9.38 -13.12 5.56
C LEU A 125 10.45 -13.58 4.55
N ALA A 126 10.59 -12.88 3.43
CA ALA A 126 11.61 -13.14 2.42
C ALA A 126 13.02 -12.93 2.99
N ARG A 127 13.24 -11.85 3.75
CA ARG A 127 14.50 -11.62 4.48
C ARG A 127 14.83 -12.75 5.43
N ARG A 128 13.83 -13.21 6.21
CA ARG A 128 14.00 -14.34 7.14
C ARG A 128 14.30 -15.65 6.40
N ALA A 129 13.59 -15.93 5.32
CA ALA A 129 13.75 -17.16 4.53
C ALA A 129 15.11 -17.20 3.81
N ALA A 130 15.63 -16.06 3.36
CA ALA A 130 16.94 -15.97 2.73
C ALA A 130 18.10 -16.30 3.69
N GLY A 131 17.94 -16.09 5.00
CA GLY A 131 18.97 -16.37 6.02
C GLY A 131 20.21 -15.47 5.96
N THR A 132 20.42 -14.73 4.88
CA THR A 132 21.59 -13.87 4.65
C THR A 132 21.22 -12.39 4.83
N GLY A 133 21.04 -11.96 6.08
CA GLY A 133 20.50 -10.63 6.43
C GLY A 133 21.14 -9.46 5.66
N ASP A 134 22.43 -9.21 5.87
CA ASP A 134 23.11 -8.03 5.30
C ASP A 134 23.22 -8.08 3.77
N ARG A 135 23.44 -9.29 3.22
CA ARG A 135 23.49 -9.50 1.77
C ARG A 135 22.13 -9.28 1.12
N TRP A 136 21.06 -9.78 1.73
CA TRP A 136 19.69 -9.56 1.27
C TRP A 136 19.34 -8.06 1.30
N ASP A 137 19.75 -7.34 2.36
CA ASP A 137 19.52 -5.90 2.45
C ASP A 137 20.29 -5.14 1.35
N ALA A 138 21.52 -5.56 1.02
CA ALA A 138 22.31 -4.99 -0.06
C ALA A 138 21.69 -5.24 -1.44
N ASP A 139 21.28 -6.48 -1.72
CA ASP A 139 20.64 -6.86 -2.97
C ASP A 139 19.30 -6.12 -3.16
N LEU A 140 18.52 -5.98 -2.08
CA LEU A 140 17.27 -5.24 -2.12
C LEU A 140 17.53 -3.76 -2.43
N ARG A 141 18.54 -3.12 -1.83
CA ARG A 141 18.87 -1.71 -2.11
C ARG A 141 19.16 -1.47 -3.59
N VAL A 142 19.83 -2.40 -4.27
CA VAL A 142 20.12 -2.28 -5.71
C VAL A 142 18.86 -2.49 -6.56
N ARG A 143 17.96 -3.39 -6.14
CA ARG A 143 16.78 -3.78 -6.92
C ARG A 143 15.52 -2.97 -6.61
N ILE A 144 15.46 -2.25 -5.49
CA ILE A 144 14.23 -1.63 -4.99
C ILE A 144 13.63 -0.65 -6.00
N ARG A 145 14.46 0.14 -6.69
CA ARG A 145 14.00 1.06 -7.74
C ARG A 145 13.33 0.31 -8.89
N THR A 146 13.95 -0.77 -9.37
CA THR A 146 13.37 -1.59 -10.43
C THR A 146 12.04 -2.20 -9.98
N ILE A 147 11.97 -2.71 -8.75
CA ILE A 147 10.74 -3.27 -8.18
C ILE A 147 9.62 -2.22 -8.10
N THR A 148 9.91 -1.01 -7.59
CA THR A 148 8.86 0.01 -7.42
C THR A 148 8.42 0.63 -8.74
N VAL A 149 9.35 0.85 -9.69
CA VAL A 149 9.03 1.34 -11.04
C VAL A 149 8.21 0.31 -11.81
N THR A 150 8.61 -0.97 -11.81
CA THR A 150 7.86 -2.03 -12.49
C THR A 150 6.47 -2.20 -11.90
N ALA A 151 6.34 -2.22 -10.56
CA ALA A 151 5.05 -2.26 -9.89
C ALA A 151 4.18 -1.03 -10.23
N GLY A 152 4.78 0.16 -10.29
CA GLY A 152 4.10 1.39 -10.70
C GLY A 152 3.61 1.33 -12.14
N ALA A 153 4.43 0.84 -13.08
CA ALA A 153 4.06 0.70 -14.48
C ALA A 153 2.91 -0.31 -14.68
N VAL A 154 2.99 -1.46 -14.00
CA VAL A 154 1.91 -2.46 -13.99
C VAL A 154 0.61 -1.87 -13.43
N LEU A 155 0.69 -1.10 -12.34
CA LEU A 155 -0.48 -0.44 -11.77
C LEU A 155 -1.10 0.57 -12.73
N VAL A 156 -0.30 1.43 -13.36
CA VAL A 156 -0.76 2.39 -14.38
C VAL A 156 -1.47 1.67 -15.53
N ALA A 157 -0.86 0.61 -16.06
CA ALA A 157 -1.46 -0.18 -17.13
C ALA A 157 -2.79 -0.82 -16.70
N ALA A 158 -2.84 -1.42 -15.50
CA ALA A 158 -4.03 -2.06 -14.97
C ALA A 158 -5.17 -1.06 -14.76
N VAL A 159 -4.92 0.09 -14.11
CA VAL A 159 -5.97 1.10 -13.89
C VAL A 159 -6.37 1.83 -15.17
N GLY A 160 -5.44 2.01 -16.11
CA GLY A 160 -5.73 2.57 -17.43
C GLY A 160 -6.66 1.65 -18.23
N LEU A 161 -6.39 0.34 -18.23
CA LEU A 161 -7.27 -0.65 -18.86
C LEU A 161 -8.66 -0.67 -18.20
N LEU A 162 -8.72 -0.58 -16.86
CA LEU A 162 -9.99 -0.49 -16.16
C LEU A 162 -10.75 0.79 -16.52
N ALA A 163 -10.08 1.94 -16.60
CA ALA A 163 -10.70 3.21 -16.97
C ALA A 163 -11.29 3.16 -18.37
N VAL A 164 -10.58 2.60 -19.36
CA VAL A 164 -11.06 2.47 -20.75
C VAL A 164 -12.33 1.63 -20.83
N ARG A 165 -12.49 0.61 -19.98
CA ARG A 165 -13.69 -0.25 -19.95
C ARG A 165 -14.95 0.41 -19.37
N GLN A 166 -14.83 1.62 -18.82
CA GLN A 166 -15.94 2.34 -18.18
C GLN A 166 -16.51 3.44 -19.09
N PHE A 167 -15.88 3.65 -20.25
CA PHE A 167 -16.36 4.48 -21.35
C PHE A 167 -16.96 3.57 -22.43
#